data_AF-A0A0S7YDP9-F1
#
_entry.id   AF-A0A0S7YDP9-F1
#
_cell.length_a   1.000
_cell.length_b   1.000
_cell.length_c   1.000
_cell.angle_alpha   90.00
_cell.angle_beta   90.00
_cell.angle_gamma   90.00
#
_symmetry.space_group_name_H-M   'P 1'
#
loop_
_entity.id
_entity.type
_entity.pdbx_description
1 polymer ?
#
loop_
_entity_poly.entity_id
_entity_poly.type
_entity_poly.pdbx_seq_one_letter_code
_entity_poly.pdbx_strand_id
1 'polypeptide(L)'
;MRLWRLRSRLVLTIVGMAGLGLVLALAVASPGSGGVSANATCNTTLAQAASAGADGIIVSDATGCDVGDKIVLNQGEDNEECQEIERVVPGIAGNVADLVGTLAYDHSAGETVVEVTVCPTPTPT
;
A
#
# COMPACT_ATOMS: atom_id res chain seq x y z
N MET A 1 -29.45 -49.48 -40.57
CA MET A 1 -29.60 -48.71 -41.82
C MET A 1 -28.71 -47.47 -41.74
N ARG A 2 -27.76 -47.35 -42.69
CA ARG A 2 -27.09 -46.14 -43.22
C ARG A 2 -26.57 -45.11 -42.19
N LEU A 3 -25.31 -45.14 -41.76
CA LEU A 3 -24.08 -44.65 -42.44
C LEU A 3 -24.29 -43.40 -43.31
N TRP A 4 -23.68 -42.27 -42.90
CA TRP A 4 -22.91 -41.30 -43.71
C TRP A 4 -22.18 -40.31 -42.78
N ARG A 5 -20.87 -40.50 -42.57
CA ARG A 5 -19.72 -39.80 -43.22
C ARG A 5 -19.51 -38.35 -42.74
N LEU A 6 -18.50 -38.13 -41.90
CA LEU A 6 -17.14 -37.67 -42.27
C LEU A 6 -17.09 -36.12 -42.36
N ARG A 7 -16.32 -35.41 -41.52
CA ARG A 7 -14.93 -34.99 -41.82
C ARG A 7 -14.39 -34.25 -40.58
N SER A 8 -13.22 -34.64 -40.06
CA SER A 8 -11.89 -34.08 -40.42
C SER A 8 -11.72 -32.69 -39.79
N ARG A 9 -10.77 -32.40 -38.89
CA ARG A 9 -9.32 -32.65 -38.88
C ARG A 9 -8.83 -32.56 -37.42
N LEU A 10 -8.25 -33.60 -36.82
CA LEU A 10 -6.81 -33.86 -36.72
C LEU A 10 -5.91 -32.63 -36.97
N VAL A 11 -5.46 -31.99 -35.89
CA VAL A 11 -4.12 -31.36 -35.86
C VAL A 11 -3.48 -31.77 -34.55
N LEU A 12 -2.59 -32.77 -34.68
CA LEU A 12 -1.66 -33.22 -33.68
C LEU A 12 -0.37 -32.43 -33.92
N THR A 13 0.05 -31.59 -32.99
CA THR A 13 1.41 -31.02 -33.02
C THR A 13 2.09 -31.35 -31.71
N ILE A 14 2.80 -32.48 -31.71
CA ILE A 14 3.78 -32.84 -30.70
C ILE A 14 5.09 -32.21 -31.17
N VAL A 15 5.53 -31.15 -30.49
CA VAL A 15 6.94 -30.73 -30.52
C VAL A 15 7.52 -31.13 -29.17
N GLY A 16 8.27 -32.22 -29.17
CA GLY A 16 9.11 -32.57 -28.04
C GLY A 16 10.27 -31.60 -27.92
N MET A 17 10.72 -31.33 -26.70
CA MET A 17 12.14 -31.30 -26.38
C MET A 17 12.33 -31.72 -24.93
N ALA A 18 13.15 -32.75 -24.76
CA ALA A 18 13.78 -33.12 -23.53
C ALA A 18 14.62 -31.93 -23.02
N GLY A 19 14.48 -31.62 -21.74
CA GLY A 19 15.24 -30.57 -21.07
C GLY A 19 15.32 -30.87 -19.58
N LEU A 20 16.07 -31.91 -19.23
CA LEU A 20 16.59 -32.12 -17.88
C LEU A 20 17.55 -30.94 -17.60
N GLY A 21 17.20 -30.08 -16.66
CA GLY A 21 17.97 -28.87 -16.40
C GLY A 21 17.49 -28.11 -15.17
N LEU A 22 17.44 -28.80 -14.03
CA LEU A 22 17.49 -28.14 -12.73
C LEU A 22 18.83 -27.40 -12.63
N VAL A 23 18.84 -26.12 -12.98
CA VAL A 23 19.94 -25.22 -12.65
C VAL A 23 19.45 -24.27 -11.56
N LEU A 24 19.91 -24.57 -10.35
CA LEU A 24 19.82 -23.75 -9.16
C LEU A 24 20.56 -22.42 -9.42
N ALA A 25 19.84 -21.37 -9.82
CA ALA A 25 20.40 -20.03 -9.90
C ALA A 25 20.36 -19.40 -8.51
N LEU A 26 21.53 -19.36 -7.88
CA LEU A 26 21.79 -18.68 -6.62
C LEU A 26 21.44 -17.19 -6.78
N ALA A 27 20.46 -16.71 -6.01
CA ALA A 27 20.13 -15.30 -5.93
C ALA A 27 21.26 -14.54 -5.23
N VAL A 28 22.02 -13.75 -5.99
CA VAL A 28 22.95 -12.73 -5.44
C VAL A 28 22.84 -11.44 -6.26
N ALA A 29 21.76 -10.71 -6.02
CA ALA A 29 21.65 -9.28 -6.28
C ALA A 29 20.79 -8.74 -5.11
N SER A 30 21.20 -7.74 -4.34
CA SER A 30 21.88 -6.53 -4.77
C SER A 30 22.73 -5.95 -3.61
N PRO A 31 23.89 -5.33 -3.88
CA PRO A 31 24.44 -4.36 -2.94
C PRO A 31 23.39 -3.25 -2.77
N GLY A 32 23.00 -3.03 -1.52
CA GLY A 32 22.04 -2.01 -1.13
C GLY A 32 22.44 -0.67 -1.75
N SER A 33 21.55 -0.13 -2.58
CA SER A 33 21.58 1.29 -2.89
C SER A 33 21.30 2.00 -1.58
N GLY A 34 22.36 2.42 -0.90
CA GLY A 34 22.31 3.50 0.07
C GLY A 34 21.94 4.79 -0.67
N GLY A 35 20.72 4.83 -1.21
CA GLY A 35 20.07 6.08 -1.51
C GLY A 35 19.80 6.69 -0.16
N VAL A 36 20.49 7.78 0.14
CA VAL A 36 19.92 8.76 1.06
C VAL A 36 18.55 9.10 0.48
N SER A 37 17.50 8.49 1.04
CA SER A 37 16.14 8.93 0.82
C SER A 37 16.20 10.39 1.23
N ALA A 38 16.09 11.30 0.26
CA ALA A 38 15.95 12.71 0.57
C ALA A 38 14.69 12.76 1.42
N ASN A 39 14.86 12.88 2.74
CA ASN A 39 13.85 12.62 3.79
C ASN A 39 12.47 13.02 3.28
N ALA A 40 11.80 12.07 2.64
CA ALA A 40 10.54 12.36 1.98
C ALA A 40 9.59 12.30 3.14
N THR A 41 9.24 13.46 3.67
CA THR A 41 8.30 13.55 4.79
C THR A 41 6.95 13.06 4.29
N CYS A 42 6.27 12.22 5.06
CA CYS A 42 4.94 11.72 4.70
C CYS A 42 4.02 12.92 4.43
N ASN A 43 3.57 13.07 3.19
CA ASN A 43 2.67 14.16 2.79
C ASN A 43 1.74 13.64 1.69
N THR A 44 0.50 13.42 2.09
CA THR A 44 -0.48 12.70 1.28
C THR A 44 -1.89 13.12 1.65
N THR A 45 -2.87 12.44 1.10
CA THR A 45 -4.27 12.60 1.45
C THR A 45 -4.91 11.24 1.71
N LEU A 46 -5.99 11.25 2.49
CA LEU A 46 -6.84 10.08 2.65
C LEU A 46 -7.46 9.69 1.30
N ALA A 47 -7.16 8.48 0.83
CA ALA A 47 -7.80 7.90 -0.34
C ALA A 47 -9.26 7.52 -0.06
N GLN A 48 -9.58 7.22 1.20
CA GLN A 48 -10.92 6.87 1.67
C GLN A 48 -11.21 7.52 3.01
N ALA A 49 -12.48 7.79 3.28
CA ALA A 49 -12.90 8.29 4.58
C ALA A 49 -12.57 7.26 5.67
N ALA A 50 -12.16 7.75 6.84
CA ALA A 50 -11.86 6.94 8.01
C ALA A 50 -12.80 7.36 9.14
N SER A 51 -13.42 6.39 9.80
CA SER A 51 -14.37 6.66 10.89
C SER A 51 -13.67 6.73 12.23
N ALA A 52 -14.26 7.47 13.17
CA ALA A 52 -13.87 7.43 14.57
C ALA A 52 -13.86 5.98 15.07
N GLY A 53 -12.81 5.61 15.81
CA GLY A 53 -12.55 4.27 16.30
C GLY A 53 -11.79 3.36 15.33
N ALA A 54 -11.52 3.79 14.09
CA ALA A 54 -10.66 3.04 13.18
C ALA A 54 -9.20 3.05 13.66
N ASP A 55 -8.50 1.93 13.46
CA ASP A 55 -7.09 1.69 13.80
C ASP A 55 -6.18 1.74 12.56
N GLY A 56 -6.71 2.19 11.43
CA GLY A 56 -5.98 2.30 10.18
C GLY A 56 -6.63 3.27 9.22
N ILE A 57 -5.81 3.84 8.35
CA ILE A 57 -6.22 4.77 7.29
C ILE A 57 -5.72 4.30 5.94
N ILE A 58 -6.42 4.73 4.88
CA ILE A 58 -6.01 4.44 3.51
C ILE A 58 -5.54 5.74 2.89
N VAL A 59 -4.26 5.82 2.54
CA VAL A 59 -3.64 7.01 1.94
C VAL A 59 -3.40 6.82 0.45
N SER A 60 -3.46 7.92 -0.30
CA SER A 60 -3.30 7.93 -1.76
C SER A 60 -1.88 7.60 -2.20
N ASP A 61 -0.90 8.06 -1.43
CA ASP A 61 0.52 7.77 -1.57
C ASP A 61 1.12 7.54 -0.17
N ALA A 62 1.98 6.54 -0.02
CA ALA A 62 2.71 6.26 1.21
C ALA A 62 4.22 6.45 1.04
N THR A 63 4.66 7.07 -0.06
CA THR A 63 6.04 7.46 -0.25
C THR A 63 6.46 8.40 0.88
N GLY A 64 7.44 7.98 1.67
CA GLY A 64 7.93 8.78 2.80
C GLY A 64 7.15 8.63 4.10
N CYS A 65 6.18 7.71 4.15
CA CYS A 65 5.49 7.35 5.39
C CYS A 65 6.15 6.08 5.95
N ASP A 66 6.88 6.22 7.05
CA ASP A 66 7.61 5.15 7.71
C ASP A 66 6.98 4.80 9.07
N VAL A 67 7.30 3.60 9.56
CA VAL A 67 6.84 3.14 10.88
C VAL A 67 7.48 3.99 11.97
N GLY A 68 6.67 4.46 12.92
CA GLY A 68 7.06 5.37 13.99
C GLY A 68 6.90 6.85 13.66
N ASP A 69 6.55 7.19 12.42
CA ASP A 69 6.25 8.57 12.05
C ASP A 69 4.98 9.03 12.72
N LYS A 70 4.98 10.29 13.16
CA LYS A 70 3.80 10.96 13.69
C LYS A 70 3.17 11.74 12.55
N ILE A 71 1.91 11.46 12.28
CA ILE A 71 1.13 12.14 11.25
C ILE A 71 0.03 12.95 11.89
N VAL A 72 -0.29 14.09 11.28
CA VAL A 72 -1.48 14.89 11.60
C VAL A 72 -2.46 14.77 10.44
N LEU A 73 -3.68 14.36 10.78
CA LEU A 73 -4.82 14.36 9.88
C LEU A 73 -5.54 15.70 9.99
N ASN A 74 -5.99 16.21 8.85
CA ASN A 74 -6.82 17.43 8.76
C ASN A 74 -6.18 18.66 9.46
N GLN A 75 -4.89 18.87 9.19
CA GLN A 75 -4.11 19.91 9.85
C GLN A 75 -4.73 21.31 9.72
N GLY A 76 -4.89 22.01 10.84
CA GLY A 76 -5.41 23.37 10.93
C GLY A 76 -6.93 23.51 11.00
N GLU A 77 -7.66 22.40 11.03
CA GLU A 77 -9.13 22.37 10.98
C GLU A 77 -9.74 21.78 12.27
N ASP A 78 -11.08 21.81 12.41
CA ASP A 78 -11.81 21.48 13.66
C ASP A 78 -11.61 20.03 14.15
N ASN A 79 -11.22 19.11 13.27
CA ASN A 79 -10.97 17.69 13.59
C ASN A 79 -9.49 17.33 13.41
N GLU A 80 -8.57 18.27 13.65
CA GLU A 80 -7.13 17.97 13.63
C GLU A 80 -6.79 16.85 14.63
N GLU A 81 -6.12 15.81 14.15
CA GLU A 81 -5.77 14.66 14.98
C GLU A 81 -4.35 14.16 14.68
N CYS A 82 -3.59 13.85 15.74
CA CYS A 82 -2.24 13.29 15.60
C CYS A 82 -2.22 11.80 15.92
N GLN A 83 -1.58 11.01 15.06
CA GLN A 83 -1.43 9.57 15.19
C GLN A 83 -0.01 9.12 14.87
N GLU A 84 0.39 7.96 15.37
CA GLU A 84 1.68 7.33 15.05
C GLU A 84 1.43 6.11 14.15
N ILE A 85 2.24 5.96 13.10
CA ILE A 85 2.16 4.84 12.17
C ILE A 85 2.78 3.59 12.80
N GLU A 86 2.00 2.52 12.95
CA GLU A 86 2.49 1.20 13.37
C GLU A 86 3.02 0.38 12.18
N ARG A 87 2.36 0.47 11.02
CA ARG A 87 2.67 -0.33 9.83
C ARG A 87 2.17 0.35 8.57
N VAL A 88 2.91 0.17 7.46
CA VAL A 88 2.47 0.57 6.11
C VAL A 88 2.42 -0.66 5.21
N VAL A 89 1.27 -0.91 4.59
CA VAL A 89 1.03 -2.03 3.68
C VAL A 89 0.53 -1.50 2.33
N PRO A 90 1.20 -1.82 1.21
CA PRO A 90 0.71 -1.46 -0.11
C PRO A 90 -0.58 -2.22 -0.42
N GLY A 91 -1.62 -1.51 -0.86
CA GLY A 91 -2.92 -2.07 -1.20
C GLY A 91 -3.35 -1.76 -2.64
N ILE A 92 -4.39 -2.46 -3.10
CA ILE A 92 -4.89 -2.34 -4.49
C ILE A 92 -5.68 -1.03 -4.71
N ALA A 93 -6.22 -0.44 -3.64
CA ALA A 93 -7.04 0.77 -3.68
C ALA A 93 -6.42 1.95 -2.90
N GLY A 94 -5.10 1.94 -2.72
CA GLY A 94 -4.35 2.85 -1.86
C GLY A 94 -3.44 2.09 -0.91
N ASN A 95 -2.61 2.80 -0.17
CA ASN A 95 -1.73 2.21 0.84
C ASN A 95 -2.42 2.26 2.20
N VAL A 96 -2.42 1.14 2.92
CA VAL A 96 -2.98 1.06 4.26
C VAL A 96 -1.89 1.44 5.25
N ALA A 97 -2.13 2.46 6.08
CA ALA A 97 -1.30 2.79 7.21
C ALA A 97 -2.07 2.42 8.49
N ASP A 98 -1.60 1.40 9.19
CA ASP A 98 -2.12 1.02 10.51
C ASP A 98 -1.53 1.96 11.57
N LEU A 99 -2.34 2.30 12.55
CA LEU A 99 -2.05 3.31 13.56
C LEU A 99 -1.83 2.63 14.93
N VAL A 100 -0.97 3.22 15.76
CA VAL A 100 -0.74 2.75 17.14
C VAL A 100 -2.01 2.92 18.01
N GLY A 101 -2.85 3.91 17.68
CA GLY A 101 -4.12 4.19 18.36
C GLY A 101 -5.31 4.16 17.41
N THR A 102 -6.49 4.41 17.97
CA THR A 102 -7.71 4.59 17.17
C THR A 102 -8.00 6.06 16.95
N LEU A 103 -8.60 6.40 15.80
CA LEU A 103 -9.06 7.75 15.50
C LEU A 103 -10.11 8.22 16.50
N ALA A 104 -10.00 9.46 16.97
CA ALA A 104 -10.98 10.12 17.82
C ALA A 104 -12.13 10.74 17.00
N TYR A 105 -11.85 11.16 15.77
CA TYR A 105 -12.80 11.84 14.90
C TYR A 105 -13.06 11.10 13.58
N ASP A 106 -14.16 11.45 12.92
CA ASP A 106 -14.40 11.06 11.54
C ASP A 106 -13.60 11.97 10.60
N HIS A 107 -12.94 11.35 9.63
CA HIS A 107 -12.12 12.01 8.62
C HIS A 107 -12.63 11.69 7.22
N SER A 108 -12.84 12.73 6.41
CA SER A 108 -13.34 12.60 5.03
C SER A 108 -12.24 12.19 4.06
N ALA A 109 -12.62 11.51 2.99
CA ALA A 109 -11.69 11.27 1.87
C ALA A 109 -11.18 12.61 1.30
N GLY A 110 -9.88 12.66 1.01
CA GLY A 110 -9.20 13.86 0.52
C GLY A 110 -8.61 14.75 1.60
N GLU A 111 -8.89 14.50 2.88
CA GLU A 111 -8.23 15.23 3.98
C GLU A 111 -6.72 15.00 3.98
N THR A 112 -5.99 16.02 4.42
CA THR A 112 -4.53 16.01 4.45
C THR A 112 -4.01 15.06 5.51
N VAL A 113 -2.90 14.41 5.19
CA VAL A 113 -2.11 13.60 6.13
C VAL A 113 -0.66 14.03 5.99
N VAL A 114 -0.12 14.66 7.03
CA VAL A 114 1.22 15.23 7.02
C VAL A 114 2.03 14.75 8.22
N GLU A 115 3.25 14.31 7.99
CA GLU A 115 4.17 13.99 9.09
C GLU A 115 4.59 15.26 9.84
N VAL A 116 4.65 15.14 11.15
CA VAL A 116 5.10 16.14 12.09
C VAL A 116 6.15 15.55 13.03
N THR A 117 7.09 16.36 13.49
CA THR A 117 8.07 15.93 14.48
C THR A 117 7.47 15.85 15.90
N VAL A 118 6.44 16.64 16.16
CA VAL A 118 5.75 16.73 17.45
C VAL A 118 4.26 16.91 17.19
N CYS A 119 3.43 16.13 17.86
CA CYS A 119 1.98 16.31 17.79
C CYS A 119 1.59 17.69 18.33
N PRO A 120 0.68 18.41 17.65
CA PRO A 120 0.14 19.66 18.15
C PRO A 120 -0.53 19.42 19.51
N THR A 121 -0.32 20.36 20.43
CA THR A 121 -1.06 20.34 21.70
C THR A 121 -2.45 20.90 21.40
N PRO A 122 -3.54 20.19 21.75
CA PRO A 122 -4.88 20.73 21.55
C PRO A 122 -4.98 22.06 22.30
N THR A 123 -5.32 23.13 21.59
CA THR A 123 -5.57 24.43 22.23
C THR A 123 -6.95 24.34 22.88
N PRO A 124 -7.07 24.48 24.22
CA PRO A 124 -8.38 24.49 24.85
C PRO A 124 -9.17 25.70 24.37
N THR A 125 -10.33 25.45 23.78
CA THR A 125 -11.31 26.46 23.35
C THR A 125 -12.25 26.87 24.47
#